data_AF-A0A844Z4C7-F1
#
_entry.id   AF-A0A844Z4C7-F1
#
_cell.length_a   1.000
_cell.length_b   1.000
_cell.length_c   1.000
_cell.angle_alpha   90.00
_cell.angle_beta   90.00
_cell.angle_gamma   90.00
#
_symmetry.space_group_name_H-M   'P 1'
#
loop_
_entity.id
_entity.type
_entity.pdbx_description
1 polymer ?
#
loop_
_entity_poly.entity_id
_entity_poly.type
_entity_poly.pdbx_seq_one_letter_code
_entity_poly.pdbx_strand_id
1 'polypeptide(L)'
;MSADEKSARLSFLATEYALYTAARSRCDNEAAWGHLERAHIVAQVLFWAHIGSHWEMLQFAWHVRDWREVAGQIARLMLAPVGNGLGRLPIGNSGRARISAFSPMPIPDDLRSEIARFSEAGRS
;
A
#
# COMPACT_ATOMS: atom_id res chain seq x y z
N MET A 1 8.99 16.15 -1.91
CA MET A 1 7.54 16.03 -2.10
C MET A 1 6.89 17.27 -1.51
N SER A 2 6.15 18.03 -2.32
CA SER A 2 5.45 19.24 -1.87
C SER A 2 4.22 18.89 -1.01
N ALA A 3 3.60 19.92 -0.41
CA ALA A 3 2.36 19.74 0.35
C ALA A 3 1.23 19.22 -0.55
N ASP A 4 1.09 19.74 -1.77
CA ASP A 4 0.05 19.35 -2.71
C ASP A 4 0.24 17.93 -3.24
N GLU A 5 1.49 17.55 -3.54
CA GLU A 5 1.82 16.19 -3.96
C GLU A 5 1.50 15.18 -2.85
N LYS A 6 1.75 15.55 -1.59
CA LYS A 6 1.39 14.75 -0.42
C LYS A 6 -0.13 14.66 -0.27
N SER A 7 -0.84 15.78 -0.38
CA SER A 7 -2.30 15.84 -0.26
C SER A 7 -2.99 15.01 -1.33
N ALA A 8 -2.55 15.08 -2.59
CA ALA A 8 -3.09 14.28 -3.69
C ALA A 8 -2.94 12.77 -3.44
N ARG A 9 -1.77 12.33 -2.95
CA ARG A 9 -1.57 10.94 -2.51
C ARG A 9 -2.52 10.54 -1.40
N LEU A 10 -2.67 11.37 -0.37
CA LEU A 10 -3.57 11.07 0.75
C LEU A 10 -5.03 10.97 0.31
N SER A 11 -5.47 11.83 -0.62
CA SER A 11 -6.81 11.73 -1.22
C SER A 11 -6.99 10.42 -1.98
N PHE A 12 -6.01 10.00 -2.79
CA PHE A 12 -6.04 8.71 -3.47
C PHE A 12 -6.14 7.53 -2.49
N LEU A 13 -5.34 7.55 -1.41
CA LEU A 13 -5.41 6.51 -0.38
C LEU A 13 -6.78 6.44 0.28
N ALA A 14 -7.41 7.58 0.57
CA ALA A 14 -8.75 7.62 1.14
C ALA A 14 -9.78 6.98 0.20
N THR A 15 -9.69 7.22 -1.11
CA THR A 15 -10.53 6.57 -2.11
C THR A 15 -10.33 5.06 -2.14
N GLU A 16 -9.08 4.58 -2.20
CA GLU A 16 -8.78 3.14 -2.22
C GLU A 16 -9.27 2.44 -0.93
N TYR A 17 -9.13 3.06 0.25
CA TYR A 17 -9.65 2.48 1.49
C TYR A 17 -11.19 2.45 1.55
N ALA A 18 -11.87 3.43 0.96
CA ALA A 18 -13.32 3.41 0.82
C ALA A 18 -13.79 2.28 -0.11
N LEU A 19 -13.09 2.09 -1.24
CA LEU A 19 -13.37 1.00 -2.18
C LEU A 19 -13.07 -0.37 -1.58
N TYR A 20 -11.97 -0.51 -0.83
CA TYR A 20 -11.67 -1.70 -0.02
C TYR A 20 -12.82 -2.03 0.95
N THR A 21 -13.31 -1.04 1.69
CA THR A 21 -14.42 -1.22 2.63
C THR A 21 -15.69 -1.69 1.91
N ALA A 22 -15.99 -1.11 0.75
CA ALA A 22 -17.13 -1.50 -0.07
C ALA A 22 -16.98 -2.89 -0.69
N ALA A 23 -15.77 -3.31 -1.10
CA ALA A 23 -15.51 -4.66 -1.58
C ALA A 23 -15.68 -5.69 -0.46
N ARG A 24 -15.13 -5.38 0.73
CA ARG A 24 -15.26 -6.22 1.92
C ARG A 24 -16.71 -6.40 2.34
N SER A 25 -17.56 -5.36 2.28
CA SER A 25 -18.98 -5.49 2.63
C SER A 25 -19.78 -6.36 1.66
N ARG A 26 -19.28 -6.52 0.42
CA ARG A 26 -19.82 -7.45 -0.58
C ARG A 26 -19.19 -8.85 -0.53
N CYS A 27 -18.32 -9.11 0.46
CA CYS A 27 -17.53 -10.34 0.56
C CYS A 27 -16.63 -10.60 -0.67
N ASP A 28 -16.28 -9.56 -1.42
CA ASP A 28 -15.39 -9.65 -2.58
C ASP A 28 -13.94 -9.48 -2.11
N ASN A 29 -13.34 -10.61 -1.72
CA ASN A 29 -11.99 -10.63 -1.16
C ASN A 29 -10.91 -10.27 -2.17
N GLU A 30 -11.12 -10.58 -3.44
CA GLU A 30 -10.16 -10.29 -4.51
C GLU A 30 -10.08 -8.78 -4.75
N ALA A 31 -11.23 -8.12 -4.93
CA ALA A 31 -11.28 -6.68 -5.07
C ALA A 31 -10.75 -5.96 -3.81
N ALA A 32 -11.09 -6.47 -2.62
CA ALA A 32 -10.59 -5.92 -1.36
C ALA A 32 -9.06 -5.97 -1.26
N TRP A 33 -8.44 -7.10 -1.64
CA TRP A 33 -6.97 -7.18 -1.71
C TRP A 33 -6.40 -6.24 -2.76
N GLY A 34 -7.01 -6.17 -3.95
CA GLY A 34 -6.57 -5.26 -5.02
C GLY A 34 -6.50 -3.81 -4.55
N HIS A 35 -7.53 -3.30 -3.86
CA HIS A 35 -7.54 -1.94 -3.31
C HIS A 35 -6.46 -1.72 -2.25
N LEU A 36 -6.22 -2.71 -1.38
CA LEU A 36 -5.14 -2.62 -0.39
C LEU A 36 -3.74 -2.61 -1.03
N GLU A 37 -3.50 -3.43 -2.04
CA GLU A 37 -2.23 -3.47 -2.78
C GLU A 37 -1.94 -2.13 -3.46
N ARG A 38 -2.95 -1.52 -4.07
CA ARG A 38 -2.85 -0.20 -4.70
C ARG A 38 -2.56 0.90 -3.70
N ALA A 39 -3.31 0.93 -2.60
CA ALA A 39 -3.07 1.86 -1.50
C ALA A 39 -1.64 1.72 -0.96
N HIS A 40 -1.18 0.48 -0.78
CA HIS A 40 0.17 0.19 -0.32
C HIS A 40 1.25 0.75 -1.26
N ILE A 41 1.15 0.49 -2.57
CA ILE A 41 2.11 0.98 -3.59
C ILE A 41 2.21 2.51 -3.54
N VAL A 42 1.08 3.21 -3.52
CA VAL A 42 1.06 4.70 -3.46
C VAL A 42 1.59 5.21 -2.12
N ALA A 43 1.33 4.48 -1.03
CA ALA A 43 1.79 4.83 0.30
C ALA A 43 3.29 4.59 0.53
N GLN A 44 4.02 3.82 -0.30
CA GLN A 44 5.43 3.46 -0.07
C GLN A 44 6.37 4.66 0.17
N VAL A 45 6.07 5.82 -0.42
CA VAL A 45 6.87 7.05 -0.26
C VAL A 45 6.49 7.88 0.98
N LEU A 46 5.43 7.49 1.69
CA LEU A 46 4.87 8.14 2.85
C LEU A 46 4.95 7.21 4.07
N PHE A 47 6.04 7.28 4.84
CA PHE A 47 6.34 6.33 5.93
C PHE A 47 5.14 5.94 6.81
N TRP A 48 4.41 6.91 7.35
CA TRP A 48 3.25 6.64 8.20
C TRP A 48 2.06 6.02 7.45
N ALA A 49 1.80 6.47 6.22
CA ALA A 49 0.76 5.87 5.40
C ALA A 49 1.13 4.44 4.97
N HIS A 50 2.42 4.18 4.75
CA HIS A 50 2.93 2.85 4.44
C HIS A 50 2.73 1.88 5.60
N ILE A 51 3.08 2.28 6.82
CA ILE A 51 2.78 1.50 8.03
C ILE A 51 1.27 1.28 8.16
N GLY A 52 0.47 2.32 7.94
CA GLY A 52 -0.99 2.23 7.93
C GLY A 52 -1.52 1.19 6.92
N SER A 53 -0.95 1.13 5.71
CA SER A 53 -1.34 0.15 4.70
C SER A 53 -1.06 -1.29 5.14
N HIS A 54 0.09 -1.55 5.79
CA HIS A 54 0.39 -2.85 6.37
C HIS A 54 -0.55 -3.22 7.52
N TRP A 55 -0.96 -2.24 8.31
CA TRP A 55 -1.95 -2.45 9.35
C TRP A 55 -3.32 -2.84 8.77
N GLU A 56 -3.81 -2.14 7.74
CA GLU A 56 -5.05 -2.51 7.05
C GLU A 56 -4.97 -3.90 6.41
N MET A 57 -3.85 -4.23 5.77
CA MET A 57 -3.60 -5.57 5.24
C MET A 57 -3.60 -6.64 6.34
N LEU A 58 -3.00 -6.37 7.50
CA LEU A 58 -3.00 -7.29 8.64
C LEU A 58 -4.40 -7.53 9.17
N GLN A 59 -5.18 -6.46 9.38
CA GLN A 59 -6.57 -6.56 9.82
C GLN A 59 -7.41 -7.37 8.82
N PHE A 60 -7.22 -7.14 7.52
CA PHE A 60 -7.95 -7.87 6.50
C PHE A 60 -7.54 -9.35 6.44
N ALA A 61 -6.24 -9.65 6.48
CA ALA A 61 -5.73 -11.01 6.53
C ALA A 61 -6.31 -11.80 7.72
N TRP A 62 -6.38 -11.16 8.89
CA TRP A 62 -6.99 -11.74 10.08
C TRP A 62 -8.48 -12.04 9.85
N HIS A 63 -9.22 -11.07 9.28
CA HIS A 63 -10.64 -11.22 9.00
C HIS A 63 -10.96 -12.38 8.05
N VAL A 64 -10.17 -12.54 6.97
CA VAL A 64 -10.33 -13.66 6.02
C VAL A 64 -9.60 -14.93 6.44
N ARG A 65 -8.97 -14.94 7.62
CA ARG A 65 -8.20 -16.06 8.19
C ARG A 65 -7.04 -16.54 7.30
N ASP A 66 -6.43 -15.64 6.53
CA ASP A 66 -5.19 -15.91 5.81
C ASP A 66 -3.98 -15.75 6.76
N TRP A 67 -3.70 -16.81 7.52
CA TRP A 67 -2.64 -16.80 8.53
C TRP A 67 -1.24 -16.59 7.98
N ARG A 68 -1.02 -16.97 6.71
CA ARG A 68 0.26 -16.71 6.04
C ARG A 68 0.45 -15.21 5.81
N GLU A 69 -0.61 -14.52 5.39
CA GLU A 69 -0.59 -13.07 5.26
C GLU A 69 -0.46 -12.39 6.63
N VAL A 70 -1.17 -12.85 7.66
CA VAL A 70 -1.03 -12.31 9.03
C VAL A 70 0.44 -12.34 9.48
N ALA A 71 1.11 -13.49 9.39
CA ALA A 71 2.51 -13.62 9.78
C ALA A 71 3.44 -12.71 8.95
N GLY A 72 3.20 -12.61 7.64
CA GLY A 72 4.00 -11.75 6.76
C GLY A 72 3.80 -10.26 7.02
N GLN A 73 2.58 -9.80 7.32
CA GLN A 73 2.33 -8.40 7.66
C GLN A 73 2.95 -8.02 9.01
N ILE A 74 2.89 -8.91 10.01
CA ILE A 74 3.60 -8.72 11.29
C ILE A 74 5.10 -8.58 11.05
N ALA A 75 5.70 -9.48 10.26
CA ALA A 75 7.12 -9.39 9.92
C ALA A 75 7.47 -8.06 9.25
N ARG A 76 6.65 -7.59 8.29
CA ARG A 76 6.87 -6.31 7.60
C ARG A 76 6.74 -5.10 8.52
N LEU A 77 5.77 -5.10 9.44
CA LEU A 77 5.63 -4.05 10.46
C LEU A 77 6.85 -4.00 11.39
N MET A 78 7.43 -5.16 11.74
CA MET A 78 8.66 -5.23 12.55
C MET A 78 9.91 -4.82 11.77
N LEU A 79 9.93 -5.01 10.45
CA LEU A 79 11.02 -4.57 9.57
C LEU A 79 10.97 -3.06 9.27
N ALA A 80 9.80 -2.41 9.32
CA ALA A 80 9.65 -1.00 8.97
C ALA A 80 10.53 -0.04 9.81
N PRO A 81 10.72 -0.24 11.13
CA PRO A 81 11.69 0.52 11.92
C PRO A 81 13.16 0.27 11.55
N VAL A 82 13.50 -0.93 11.05
CA VAL A 82 14.87 -1.34 10.70
C VAL A 82 15.27 -0.89 9.29
N GLY A 83 14.28 -0.71 8.40
CA GLY A 83 14.48 -0.30 7.00
C GLY A 83 15.11 1.08 6.79
N ASN A 84 15.17 1.93 7.83
CA ASN A 84 15.83 3.24 7.74
C ASN A 84 17.37 3.13 7.61
N GLY A 85 17.95 1.94 7.83
CA GLY A 85 19.40 1.71 7.76
C GLY A 85 19.90 0.85 6.60
N LEU A 86 19.07 0.02 5.94
CA LEU A 86 19.58 -1.05 5.05
C LEU A 86 19.12 -1.03 3.58
N GLY A 87 18.29 -0.08 3.15
CA GLY A 87 18.00 0.09 1.72
C GLY A 87 16.53 0.37 1.45
N ARG A 88 16.28 1.22 0.45
CA ARG A 88 14.93 1.45 -0.07
C ARG A 88 14.37 0.12 -0.56
N LEU A 89 13.30 -0.37 0.08
CA LEU A 89 12.50 -1.44 -0.50
C LEU A 89 12.03 -1.01 -1.90
N PRO A 90 11.96 -1.93 -2.87
CA PRO A 90 11.63 -1.56 -4.24
C PRO A 90 10.19 -1.05 -4.32
N ILE A 91 10.02 0.07 -5.03
CA ILE A 91 8.69 0.64 -5.32
C ILE A 91 7.94 -0.32 -6.26
N GLY A 92 6.64 -0.44 -6.08
CA GLY A 92 5.73 -1.27 -6.89
C GLY A 92 5.45 -2.64 -6.29
N ASN A 93 6.13 -3.05 -5.22
CA ASN A 93 5.79 -4.27 -4.49
C ASN A 93 4.35 -4.19 -3.97
N SER A 94 3.56 -5.25 -4.15
CA SER A 94 2.15 -5.24 -3.73
C SER A 94 1.95 -5.29 -2.22
N GLY A 95 3.00 -5.63 -1.45
CA GLY A 95 2.91 -5.75 0.00
C GLY A 95 2.30 -7.08 0.46
N ARG A 96 2.08 -8.06 -0.42
CA ARG A 96 1.55 -9.41 -0.10
C ARG A 96 2.61 -10.34 0.44
N ALA A 97 2.36 -11.07 1.51
CA ALA A 97 3.33 -11.96 2.19
C ALA A 97 3.85 -13.11 1.32
N ARG A 98 3.11 -13.45 0.25
CA ARG A 98 3.54 -14.45 -0.75
C ARG A 98 4.67 -13.96 -1.65
N ILE A 99 4.92 -12.65 -1.68
CA ILE A 99 5.98 -12.01 -2.46
C ILE A 99 7.05 -11.52 -1.49
N SER A 100 8.32 -11.76 -1.82
CA SER A 100 9.44 -11.21 -1.04
C SER A 100 9.31 -9.69 -0.93
N ALA A 101 9.54 -9.14 0.27
CA ALA A 101 9.54 -7.70 0.49
C ALA A 101 10.62 -6.97 -0.34
N PHE A 102 11.67 -7.69 -0.76
CA PHE A 102 12.78 -7.16 -1.58
C PHE A 102 12.57 -7.41 -3.07
N SER A 103 11.47 -8.05 -3.49
CA SER A 103 11.20 -8.28 -4.91
C SER A 103 10.77 -6.99 -5.58
N PRO A 104 11.47 -6.52 -6.64
CA PRO A 104 10.95 -5.46 -7.47
C PRO A 104 9.72 -5.96 -8.24
N MET A 105 8.79 -5.06 -8.47
CA MET A 105 7.57 -5.32 -9.24
C MET A 105 7.23 -4.09 -10.08
N PRO A 106 6.70 -4.26 -11.29
CA PRO A 106 6.23 -3.13 -12.08
C PRO A 106 5.05 -2.46 -11.37
N ILE A 107 5.04 -1.14 -11.36
CA ILE A 107 3.86 -0.36 -10.96
C ILE A 107 2.79 -0.53 -12.05
N PRO A 108 1.55 -0.91 -11.70
CA PRO A 108 0.41 -0.90 -12.63
C PRO A 108 0.30 0.41 -13.42
N ASP A 109 -0.03 0.34 -14.70
CA ASP A 109 0.01 1.51 -15.60
C ASP A 109 -0.96 2.63 -15.19
N ASP A 110 -2.10 2.27 -14.61
CA ASP A 110 -3.05 3.23 -14.09
C ASP A 110 -2.51 3.95 -12.83
N LEU A 111 -1.85 3.22 -11.92
CA LEU A 111 -1.16 3.84 -10.78
C LEU A 111 0.02 4.70 -11.21
N ARG A 112 0.75 4.32 -12.26
CA ARG A 112 1.83 5.14 -12.82
C ARG A 112 1.31 6.50 -13.29
N SER A 113 0.14 6.50 -13.94
CA SER A 113 -0.52 7.71 -14.43
C SER A 113 -0.94 8.61 -13.28
N GLU A 114 -1.53 8.05 -12.21
CA GLU A 114 -1.89 8.81 -11.01
C GLU A 114 -0.66 9.37 -10.28
N ILE A 115 0.40 8.57 -10.12
CA ILE A 115 1.66 9.03 -9.51
C ILE A 115 2.27 10.21 -10.26
N ALA A 116 2.28 10.15 -11.60
CA ALA A 116 2.73 11.27 -12.44
C ALA A 116 1.89 12.54 -12.20
N ARG A 117 0.55 12.39 -12.15
CA ARG A 117 -0.38 13.48 -11.86
C ARG A 117 -0.16 14.11 -10.49
N PHE A 118 0.10 13.31 -9.47
CA PHE A 118 0.39 13.85 -8.13
C PHE A 118 1.66 14.71 -8.13
N SER A 119 2.69 14.27 -8.85
CA SER A 119 3.94 15.03 -8.97
C SER A 119 3.78 16.30 -9.82
N GLU A 120 2.79 16.36 -10.72
CA GLU A 120 2.37 17.58 -11.43
C GLU A 120 1.67 18.58 -10.51
N ALA A 121 0.71 18.12 -9.71
CA ALA A 121 0.00 18.96 -8.74
C ALA A 121 0.94 19.64 -7.73
N GLY A 122 2.12 19.05 -7.48
CA GLY A 122 3.13 19.63 -6.61
C GLY A 122 4.03 20.70 -7.25
N ARG A 123 3.89 20.98 -8.55
CA ARG A 123 4.68 21.98 -9.30
C ARG A 123 3.95 23.29 -9.54
N SER A 124 2.64 23.35 -9.29
CA SER A 124 1.79 24.55 -9.39
C SER A 124 1.75 25.29 -8.07
#